data_AF-A0A820K9E1-F1
#
_entry.id   AF-A0A820K9E1-F1
#
_cell.length_a   1.000
_cell.length_b   1.000
_cell.length_c   1.000
_cell.angle_alpha   90.00
_cell.angle_beta   90.00
_cell.angle_gamma   90.00
#
_symmetry.space_group_name_H-M   'P 1'
#
loop_
_entity.id
_entity.type
_entity.pdbx_description
1 polymer ?
#
loop_
_entity_poly.entity_id
_entity_poly.type
_entity_poly.pdbx_seq_one_letter_code
_entity_poly.pdbx_strand_id
1 'polypeptide(L)'
;MGKHFLQDTILDELKDIFLSIDKQNEKPLNIKGLLTHGLSNIICGFAFGQRFSHNDQEFHHIVSLIEECFTLGSHDSWITIFPLLRFIPMKSLRGNYKQFSKNFKEIFKFAKKLVENHDEHHDETKDYIDEYLKQANIDKKSNKLDSTFDMDQLITSITNLFIGGTETTSTTLRWAFVYMIENPQILNNVQQEIDNYMNNNKQHNLFIHMEDKEYLPYTLATIFEIHRCGN
;
A
#
# COMPACT_ATOMS: atom_id res chain seq x y z
N MET A 1 -3.71 16.57 10.02
CA MET A 1 -3.34 15.61 11.08
C MET A 1 -2.61 14.38 10.54
N GLY A 2 -2.83 13.91 9.30
CA GLY A 2 -2.22 12.66 8.83
C GLY A 2 -0.81 12.71 8.23
N LYS A 3 -0.26 13.87 7.84
CA LYS A 3 1.03 13.92 7.10
C LYS A 3 2.24 13.47 7.93
N HIS A 4 2.36 13.93 9.17
CA HIS A 4 3.47 13.53 10.05
C HIS A 4 3.32 12.09 10.53
N PHE A 5 2.12 11.67 10.96
CA PHE A 5 1.85 10.28 11.35
C PHE A 5 2.16 9.27 10.23
N LEU A 6 1.71 9.56 8.99
CA LEU A 6 1.99 8.69 7.85
C LEU A 6 3.49 8.67 7.54
N GLN A 7 4.16 9.82 7.60
CA GLN A 7 5.60 9.89 7.41
C GLN A 7 6.33 9.04 8.45
N ASP A 8 5.98 9.14 9.73
CA ASP A 8 6.63 8.37 10.79
C ASP A 8 6.42 6.86 10.59
N THR A 9 5.21 6.45 10.18
CA THR A 9 4.90 5.06 9.80
C THR A 9 5.77 4.57 8.62
N ILE A 10 5.93 5.41 7.59
CA ILE A 10 6.78 5.11 6.43
C ILE A 10 8.24 4.98 6.88
N LEU A 11 8.73 5.92 7.69
CA LEU A 11 10.13 5.93 8.16
C LEU A 11 10.44 4.72 9.04
N ASP A 12 9.51 4.29 9.89
CA ASP A 12 9.68 3.10 10.71
C ASP A 12 9.74 1.82 9.87
N GLU A 13 8.88 1.69 8.86
CA GLU A 13 8.94 0.54 7.96
C GLU A 13 10.20 0.55 7.07
N LEU A 14 10.67 1.73 6.65
CA LEU A 14 11.90 1.86 5.88
C LEU A 14 13.13 1.37 6.67
N LYS A 15 13.17 1.60 7.99
CA LYS A 15 14.24 1.05 8.85
C LYS A 15 14.26 -0.48 8.77
N ASP A 16 13.11 -1.12 8.87
CA ASP A 16 13.00 -2.59 8.82
C ASP A 16 13.37 -3.15 7.43
N ILE A 17 13.00 -2.44 6.37
CA ILE A 17 13.39 -2.76 4.99
C ILE A 17 14.92 -2.67 4.82
N PHE A 18 15.54 -1.57 5.24
CA PHE A 18 16.99 -1.39 5.14
C PHE A 18 17.75 -2.43 5.96
N LEU A 19 17.33 -2.70 7.20
CA LEU A 19 17.91 -3.77 8.01
C LEU A 19 17.80 -5.15 7.34
N SER A 20 16.72 -5.39 6.58
CA SER A 20 16.53 -6.65 5.85
C SER A 20 17.41 -6.75 4.60
N ILE A 21 17.69 -5.62 3.94
CA ILE A 21 18.62 -5.52 2.81
C ILE A 21 20.06 -5.72 3.31
N ASP A 22 20.47 -5.05 4.39
CA ASP A 22 21.82 -5.13 4.95
C ASP A 22 22.19 -6.57 5.35
N LYS A 23 21.22 -7.32 5.90
CA LYS A 23 21.40 -8.75 6.26
C LYS A 23 21.74 -9.66 5.08
N GLN A 24 21.50 -9.24 3.84
CA GLN A 24 21.80 -10.05 2.66
C GLN A 24 23.30 -10.10 2.33
N ASN A 25 24.12 -9.20 2.90
CA ASN A 25 25.58 -9.17 2.71
C ASN A 25 25.97 -9.23 1.23
N GLU A 26 25.50 -8.27 0.43
CA GLU A 26 25.80 -8.10 -1.01
C GLU A 26 25.34 -9.24 -1.93
N LYS A 27 24.53 -10.18 -1.43
CA LYS A 27 23.93 -11.23 -2.26
C LYS A 27 22.76 -10.68 -3.09
N PRO A 28 22.54 -11.21 -4.30
CA PRO A 28 21.35 -10.87 -5.09
C PRO A 28 20.07 -11.09 -4.28
N LEU A 29 19.24 -10.05 -4.19
CA LEU A 29 18.00 -10.05 -3.42
C LEU A 29 16.80 -9.85 -4.35
N ASN A 30 15.79 -10.71 -4.23
CA ASN A 30 14.47 -10.42 -4.80
C ASN A 30 13.70 -9.48 -3.87
N ILE A 31 13.61 -8.21 -4.26
CA ILE A 31 12.96 -7.15 -3.48
C ILE A 31 11.42 -7.22 -3.48
N LYS A 32 10.80 -8.05 -4.34
CA LYS A 32 9.33 -8.05 -4.52
C LYS A 32 8.60 -8.32 -3.19
N GLY A 33 8.95 -9.41 -2.51
CA GLY A 33 8.30 -9.78 -1.25
C GLY A 33 8.54 -8.74 -0.14
N LEU A 34 9.77 -8.24 -0.05
CA LEU A 34 10.15 -7.24 0.95
C LEU A 34 9.37 -5.93 0.77
N LEU A 35 9.33 -5.39 -0.45
CA LEU A 35 8.61 -4.16 -0.75
C LEU A 35 7.11 -4.32 -0.61
N THR A 36 6.54 -5.42 -1.11
CA THR A 36 5.09 -5.62 -1.05
C THR A 36 4.63 -5.74 0.39
N HIS A 37 5.33 -6.52 1.22
CA HIS A 37 5.01 -6.63 2.64
C HIS A 37 5.17 -5.30 3.38
N GLY A 38 6.29 -4.59 3.17
CA GLY A 38 6.53 -3.33 3.86
C GLY A 38 5.49 -2.26 3.50
N LEU A 39 5.15 -2.16 2.22
CA LEU A 39 4.11 -1.24 1.76
C LEU A 39 2.72 -1.62 2.29
N SER A 40 2.40 -2.91 2.32
CA SER A 40 1.16 -3.38 2.94
C SER A 40 1.11 -3.00 4.42
N ASN A 41 2.23 -3.11 5.15
CA ASN A 41 2.32 -2.67 6.55
C ASN A 41 2.12 -1.17 6.73
N ILE A 42 2.67 -0.33 5.84
CA ILE A 42 2.43 1.12 5.88
C ILE A 42 0.94 1.43 5.70
N ILE A 43 0.30 0.80 4.72
CA ILE A 43 -1.15 0.96 4.50
C ILE A 43 -1.92 0.43 5.70
N CYS A 44 -1.48 -0.68 6.30
CA CYS A 44 -2.15 -1.23 7.47
C CYS A 44 -2.02 -0.35 8.72
N GLY A 45 -0.85 0.22 8.98
CA GLY A 45 -0.65 1.18 10.06
C GLY A 45 -1.49 2.43 9.88
N PHE A 46 -1.65 2.89 8.64
CA PHE A 46 -2.52 4.03 8.32
C PHE A 46 -4.03 3.69 8.41
N ALA A 47 -4.43 2.54 7.88
CA ALA A 47 -5.85 2.20 7.71
C ALA A 47 -6.47 1.50 8.93
N PHE A 48 -5.69 0.70 9.66
CA PHE A 48 -6.15 -0.11 10.80
C PHE A 48 -5.41 0.20 12.11
N GLY A 49 -4.47 1.16 12.11
CA GLY A 49 -3.68 1.46 13.31
C GLY A 49 -2.73 0.34 13.73
N GLN A 50 -2.60 -0.72 12.93
CA GLN A 50 -1.87 -1.94 13.28
C GLN A 50 -0.78 -2.26 12.24
N ARG A 51 0.41 -2.62 12.72
CA ARG A 51 1.50 -3.20 11.92
C ARG A 51 1.54 -4.71 12.10
N PHE A 52 1.83 -5.44 11.03
CA PHE A 52 2.00 -6.89 11.07
C PHE A 52 3.49 -7.26 11.09
N SER A 53 3.80 -8.39 11.73
CA SER A 53 5.17 -8.91 11.73
C SER A 53 5.58 -9.32 10.32
N HIS A 54 6.85 -9.08 9.95
CA HIS A 54 7.44 -9.62 8.73
C HIS A 54 7.36 -11.15 8.59
N ASN A 55 7.05 -11.88 9.66
CA ASN A 55 6.85 -13.33 9.64
C ASN A 55 5.38 -13.76 9.78
N ASP A 56 4.42 -12.82 9.73
CA ASP A 56 3.00 -13.11 9.84
C ASP A 56 2.49 -13.85 8.59
N GLN A 57 2.20 -15.14 8.76
CA GLN A 57 1.76 -16.01 7.67
C GLN A 57 0.34 -15.67 7.17
N GLU A 58 -0.56 -15.21 8.04
CA GLU A 58 -1.92 -14.81 7.64
C GLU A 58 -1.81 -13.57 6.75
N PHE A 59 -1.00 -12.60 7.14
CA PHE A 59 -0.79 -11.38 6.37
C PHE A 59 -0.12 -11.64 5.01
N HIS A 60 0.95 -12.44 4.98
CA HIS A 60 1.59 -12.83 3.71
C HIS A 60 0.64 -13.55 2.76
N HIS A 61 -0.20 -14.44 3.30
CA HIS A 61 -1.25 -15.10 2.52
C HIS A 61 -2.20 -14.06 1.90
N ILE A 62 -2.73 -13.13 2.71
CA ILE A 62 -3.64 -12.09 2.21
C ILE A 62 -2.98 -11.22 1.14
N VAL A 63 -1.74 -10.79 1.32
CA VAL A 63 -1.00 -10.02 0.31
C VAL A 63 -0.85 -10.81 -0.98
N SER A 64 -0.56 -12.11 -0.92
CA SER A 64 -0.47 -12.96 -2.12
C SER A 64 -1.81 -13.09 -2.85
N LEU A 65 -2.94 -13.10 -2.13
CA LEU A 65 -4.28 -13.11 -2.72
C LEU A 65 -4.59 -11.81 -3.46
N ILE A 66 -4.06 -10.67 -3.00
CA ILE A 66 -4.19 -9.38 -3.67
C ILE A 66 -3.49 -9.43 -5.04
N GLU A 67 -2.24 -9.88 -5.07
CA GLU A 67 -1.48 -10.04 -6.32
C GLU A 67 -2.21 -10.98 -7.31
N GLU A 68 -2.76 -12.09 -6.81
CA GLU A 68 -3.54 -13.03 -7.62
C GLU A 68 -4.82 -12.36 -8.15
N CYS A 69 -5.50 -11.54 -7.34
CA CYS A 69 -6.69 -10.81 -7.78
C CYS A 69 -6.38 -9.85 -8.94
N PHE A 70 -5.26 -9.14 -8.93
CA PHE A 70 -4.85 -8.26 -10.04
C PHE A 70 -4.51 -9.07 -11.30
N THR A 71 -3.87 -10.22 -11.13
CA THR A 71 -3.58 -11.14 -12.24
C THR A 71 -4.86 -11.70 -12.86
N LEU A 72 -5.79 -12.21 -12.06
CA LEU A 72 -7.06 -12.76 -12.54
C LEU A 72 -7.99 -11.68 -13.11
N GLY A 73 -8.03 -10.51 -12.49
CA GLY A 73 -8.87 -9.38 -12.92
C GLY A 73 -8.47 -8.81 -14.28
N SER A 74 -7.17 -8.80 -14.59
CA SER A 74 -6.65 -8.36 -15.89
C SER A 74 -6.91 -9.38 -17.02
N HIS A 75 -6.86 -10.68 -16.72
CA HIS A 75 -7.05 -11.75 -17.71
C HIS A 75 -8.54 -12.08 -18.03
N ASP A 76 -9.49 -11.78 -17.14
CA ASP A 76 -10.91 -12.17 -17.30
C ASP A 76 -11.92 -11.01 -17.34
N SER A 77 -11.48 -9.84 -17.81
CA SER A 77 -12.31 -8.63 -17.98
C SER A 77 -13.61 -8.85 -18.79
N TRP A 78 -13.70 -9.93 -19.56
CA TRP A 78 -14.90 -10.29 -20.33
C TRP A 78 -16.15 -10.48 -19.48
N ILE A 79 -16.06 -11.06 -18.27
CA ILE A 79 -17.24 -11.23 -17.41
C ILE A 79 -17.70 -9.88 -16.86
N THR A 80 -16.78 -8.95 -16.61
CA THR A 80 -17.08 -7.59 -16.17
C THR A 80 -17.77 -6.79 -17.27
N ILE A 81 -17.30 -6.91 -18.51
CA ILE A 81 -17.87 -6.23 -19.69
C ILE A 81 -19.21 -6.87 -20.11
N PHE A 82 -19.28 -8.21 -20.10
CA PHE A 82 -20.44 -8.98 -20.48
C PHE A 82 -20.89 -9.89 -19.32
N PRO A 83 -21.70 -9.37 -18.37
CA PRO A 83 -22.13 -10.12 -17.19
C PRO A 83 -22.81 -11.45 -17.49
N LEU A 84 -23.41 -11.61 -18.66
CA LEU A 84 -24.05 -12.85 -19.11
C LEU A 84 -23.05 -14.01 -19.30
N LEU A 85 -21.78 -13.72 -19.58
CA LEU A 85 -20.74 -14.75 -19.75
C LEU A 85 -20.53 -15.59 -18.48
N ARG A 86 -20.91 -15.09 -17.29
CA ARG A 86 -20.86 -15.86 -16.03
C ARG A 86 -21.72 -17.13 -16.05
N PHE A 87 -22.73 -17.17 -16.92
CA PHE A 87 -23.64 -18.32 -17.07
C PHE A 87 -23.17 -19.31 -18.12
N ILE A 88 -22.18 -18.94 -18.95
CA ILE A 88 -21.64 -19.83 -19.99
C ILE A 88 -20.63 -20.79 -19.33
N PRO A 89 -20.71 -22.11 -19.58
CA PRO A 89 -19.84 -23.10 -18.95
C PRO A 89 -18.44 -23.16 -19.59
N MET A 90 -17.77 -22.01 -19.75
CA MET A 90 -16.36 -21.96 -20.14
C MET A 90 -15.49 -22.19 -18.90
N LYS A 91 -14.72 -23.29 -18.91
CA LYS A 91 -13.94 -23.75 -17.74
C LYS A 91 -12.92 -22.72 -17.25
N SER A 92 -12.22 -22.02 -18.15
CA SER A 92 -11.22 -20.99 -17.80
C SER A 92 -11.89 -19.76 -17.17
N LEU A 93 -12.79 -19.10 -17.89
CA LEU A 93 -13.49 -17.88 -17.45
C LEU A 93 -14.25 -18.09 -16.14
N ARG A 94 -15.01 -19.20 -16.03
CA ARG A 94 -15.76 -19.51 -14.81
C ARG A 94 -14.85 -19.93 -13.66
N GLY A 95 -13.72 -20.60 -13.96
CA GLY A 95 -12.73 -20.99 -12.97
C GLY A 95 -12.05 -19.77 -12.36
N ASN A 96 -11.54 -18.89 -13.20
CA ASN A 96 -10.83 -17.68 -12.78
C ASN A 96 -11.76 -16.71 -12.03
N TYR A 97 -12.99 -16.50 -12.52
CA TYR A 97 -13.97 -15.68 -11.79
C TYR A 97 -14.30 -16.26 -10.40
N LYS A 98 -14.45 -17.59 -10.28
CA LYS A 98 -14.68 -18.25 -8.99
C LYS A 98 -13.49 -18.07 -8.05
N GLN A 99 -12.26 -18.21 -8.58
CA GLN A 99 -11.04 -18.02 -7.82
C GLN A 99 -10.91 -16.57 -7.35
N PHE A 100 -11.09 -15.59 -8.27
CA PHE A 100 -11.13 -14.16 -7.94
C PHE A 100 -12.17 -13.86 -6.84
N SER A 101 -13.40 -14.36 -6.98
CA SER A 101 -14.45 -14.17 -5.98
C SER A 101 -14.11 -14.80 -4.64
N LYS A 102 -13.44 -15.96 -4.63
CA LYS A 102 -12.98 -16.61 -3.40
C LYS A 102 -11.90 -15.78 -2.71
N ASN A 103 -10.88 -15.36 -3.45
CA ASN A 103 -9.77 -14.56 -2.94
C ASN A 103 -10.27 -13.23 -2.38
N PHE A 104 -11.14 -12.54 -3.13
CA PHE A 104 -11.72 -11.27 -2.68
C PHE A 104 -12.55 -11.43 -1.40
N LYS A 105 -13.27 -12.55 -1.23
CA LYS A 105 -13.98 -12.85 0.02
C LYS A 105 -13.04 -13.08 1.21
N GLU A 106 -11.90 -13.73 0.99
CA GLU A 106 -10.89 -13.92 2.05
C GLU A 106 -10.26 -12.59 2.45
N ILE A 107 -9.89 -11.74 1.49
CA ILE A 107 -9.37 -10.38 1.76
C ILE A 107 -10.42 -9.55 2.52
N PHE A 108 -11.68 -9.55 2.07
CA PHE A 108 -12.76 -8.82 2.74
C PHE A 108 -13.01 -9.34 4.15
N LYS A 109 -12.95 -10.66 4.37
CA LYS A 109 -13.07 -11.26 5.70
C LYS A 109 -11.92 -10.84 6.62
N PHE A 110 -10.70 -10.76 6.09
CA PHE A 110 -9.56 -10.25 6.84
C PHE A 110 -9.75 -8.79 7.24
N ALA A 111 -10.10 -7.91 6.29
CA ALA A 111 -10.39 -6.50 6.60
C ALA A 111 -11.51 -6.35 7.63
N LYS A 112 -12.60 -7.13 7.49
CA LYS A 112 -13.69 -7.16 8.45
C LYS A 112 -13.23 -7.57 9.85
N LYS A 113 -12.41 -8.61 9.97
CA LYS A 113 -11.83 -9.06 11.25
C LYS A 113 -11.01 -7.94 11.91
N LEU A 114 -10.26 -7.17 11.12
CA LEU A 114 -9.49 -6.04 11.65
C LEU A 114 -10.40 -4.92 12.16
N VAL A 115 -11.43 -4.55 11.40
CA VAL A 115 -12.42 -3.54 11.83
C VAL A 115 -13.18 -3.99 13.07
N GLU A 116 -13.58 -5.27 13.16
CA GLU A 116 -14.31 -5.81 14.33
C GLU A 116 -13.45 -5.92 15.59
N ASN A 117 -12.14 -6.15 15.43
CA ASN A 117 -11.19 -6.23 16.54
C ASN A 117 -10.57 -4.86 16.88
N HIS A 118 -10.95 -3.80 16.16
CA HIS A 118 -10.45 -2.46 16.40
C HIS A 118 -10.94 -1.97 17.76
N ASP A 119 -10.01 -1.72 18.68
CA ASP A 119 -10.34 -1.19 20.01
C ASP A 119 -10.36 0.34 19.94
N GLU A 120 -11.52 0.95 20.19
CA GLU A 120 -11.74 2.40 20.16
C GLU A 120 -10.90 3.19 21.21
N HIS A 121 -10.01 2.54 21.98
CA HIS A 121 -9.40 3.08 23.20
C HIS A 121 -7.90 3.46 23.14
N HIS A 122 -7.26 3.56 21.99
CA HIS A 122 -5.92 4.17 21.94
C HIS A 122 -6.02 5.69 21.72
N ASP A 123 -6.11 6.44 22.82
CA ASP A 123 -6.08 7.91 22.91
C ASP A 123 -4.91 8.58 22.16
N GLU A 124 -3.94 7.80 21.66
CA GLU A 124 -2.70 8.27 21.03
C GLU A 124 -2.61 8.06 19.51
N THR A 125 -3.40 7.15 18.92
CA THR A 125 -3.27 6.83 17.48
C THR A 125 -4.59 7.11 16.77
N LYS A 126 -4.59 8.07 15.84
CA LYS A 126 -5.75 8.40 15.01
C LYS A 126 -5.57 7.74 13.65
N ASP A 127 -6.20 6.60 13.44
CA ASP A 127 -6.19 5.95 12.14
C ASP A 127 -7.45 6.28 11.32
N TYR A 128 -7.55 5.67 10.14
CA TYR A 128 -8.70 5.84 9.26
C TYR A 128 -10.01 5.32 9.86
N ILE A 129 -9.99 4.22 10.63
CA ILE A 129 -11.17 3.66 11.29
C ILE A 129 -11.70 4.66 12.30
N ASP A 130 -10.85 5.22 13.15
CA ASP A 130 -11.25 6.15 14.20
C ASP A 130 -11.93 7.40 13.64
N GLU A 131 -11.32 8.03 12.62
CA GLU A 131 -11.90 9.22 11.99
C GLU A 131 -13.18 8.89 11.21
N TYR A 132 -13.28 7.70 10.61
CA TYR A 132 -14.51 7.25 9.96
C TYR A 132 -15.64 7.05 10.98
N LEU A 133 -15.39 6.33 12.08
CA LEU A 133 -16.36 6.08 13.13
C LEU A 133 -16.81 7.38 13.81
N LYS A 134 -15.89 8.32 14.02
CA LYS A 134 -16.20 9.66 14.52
C LYS A 134 -17.12 10.42 13.57
N GLN A 135 -16.85 10.41 12.26
CA GLN A 135 -17.73 11.03 11.27
C GLN A 135 -19.10 10.34 11.22
N ALA A 136 -19.16 9.01 11.26
CA ALA A 136 -20.40 8.24 11.33
C ALA A 136 -21.24 8.63 12.56
N ASN A 137 -20.60 8.81 13.72
CA ASN A 137 -21.24 9.25 14.95
C ASN A 137 -21.77 10.70 14.86
N ILE A 138 -21.06 11.61 14.18
CA ILE A 138 -21.53 12.99 13.93
C ILE A 138 -22.76 12.98 13.02
N ASP A 139 -22.73 12.21 11.93
CA ASP A 139 -23.84 12.10 10.98
C ASP A 139 -25.09 11.49 11.66
N LYS A 140 -24.89 10.49 12.52
CA LYS A 140 -25.95 9.89 13.33
C LYS A 140 -26.56 10.90 14.33
N LYS A 141 -25.73 11.67 15.05
CA LYS A 141 -26.20 12.68 16.02
C LYS A 141 -26.95 13.83 15.36
N SER A 142 -26.59 14.17 14.12
CA SER A 142 -27.24 15.22 13.34
C SER A 142 -28.48 14.75 12.56
N ASN A 143 -28.87 13.47 12.68
CA ASN A 143 -29.96 12.85 11.91
C ASN A 143 -29.85 13.09 10.40
N LYS A 144 -28.63 13.03 9.88
CA LYS A 144 -28.37 13.24 8.46
C LYS A 144 -28.88 12.02 7.67
N LEU A 145 -30.01 12.20 7.00
CA LEU A 145 -30.72 11.14 6.26
C LEU A 145 -29.90 10.55 5.10
N ASP A 146 -29.00 11.35 4.54
CA ASP A 146 -28.22 11.01 3.34
C ASP A 146 -26.79 10.55 3.69
N SER A 147 -26.56 10.13 4.94
CA SER A 147 -25.25 9.64 5.38
C SER A 147 -24.88 8.34 4.66
N THR A 148 -23.67 8.29 4.15
CA THR A 148 -23.04 7.08 3.58
C THR A 148 -22.09 6.41 4.55
N PHE A 149 -21.94 6.94 5.77
CA PHE A 149 -21.05 6.42 6.78
C PHE A 149 -21.72 5.28 7.55
N ASP A 150 -21.59 4.07 7.01
CA ASP A 150 -21.98 2.81 7.68
C ASP A 150 -20.80 1.82 7.74
N MET A 151 -21.00 0.71 8.46
CA MET A 151 -19.97 -0.31 8.69
C MET A 151 -19.60 -1.09 7.43
N ASP A 152 -20.55 -1.35 6.53
CA ASP A 152 -20.26 -2.07 5.28
C ASP A 152 -19.41 -1.18 4.36
N GLN A 153 -19.69 0.12 4.33
CA GLN A 153 -18.90 1.13 3.63
C GLN A 153 -17.52 1.33 4.26
N LEU A 154 -17.39 1.24 5.58
CA LEU A 154 -16.09 1.28 6.27
C LEU A 154 -15.21 0.11 5.82
N ILE A 155 -15.71 -1.11 5.93
CA ILE A 155 -14.97 -2.33 5.55
C ILE A 155 -14.61 -2.27 4.05
N THR A 156 -15.54 -1.83 3.21
CA THR A 156 -15.31 -1.69 1.76
C THR A 156 -14.22 -0.65 1.47
N SER A 157 -14.28 0.51 2.12
CA SER A 157 -13.32 1.60 1.92
C SER A 157 -11.91 1.18 2.34
N ILE A 158 -11.79 0.51 3.49
CA ILE A 158 -10.49 0.02 3.96
C ILE A 158 -9.96 -1.11 3.07
N THR A 159 -10.82 -2.03 2.64
CA THR A 159 -10.43 -3.07 1.68
C THR A 159 -9.90 -2.44 0.39
N ASN A 160 -10.54 -1.39 -0.11
CA ASN A 160 -10.08 -0.65 -1.28
C ASN A 160 -8.74 0.06 -1.06
N LEU A 161 -8.55 0.70 0.11
CA LEU A 161 -7.27 1.32 0.48
C LEU A 161 -6.16 0.27 0.53
N PHE A 162 -6.42 -0.89 1.13
CA PHE A 162 -5.45 -1.95 1.29
C PHE A 162 -5.03 -2.59 -0.04
N ILE A 163 -6.01 -2.95 -0.88
CA ILE A 163 -5.78 -3.52 -2.22
C ILE A 163 -5.10 -2.49 -3.12
N GLY A 164 -5.67 -1.29 -3.20
CA GLY A 164 -5.20 -0.24 -4.11
C GLY A 164 -3.81 0.27 -3.73
N GLY A 165 -3.56 0.50 -2.44
CA GLY A 165 -2.29 1.03 -1.94
C GLY A 165 -1.15 0.02 -2.02
N THR A 166 -1.41 -1.26 -1.76
CA THR A 166 -0.38 -2.31 -1.78
C THR A 166 0.19 -2.54 -3.17
N GLU A 167 -0.64 -2.96 -4.14
CA GLU A 167 -0.15 -3.44 -5.43
C GLU A 167 0.41 -2.31 -6.30
N THR A 168 -0.26 -1.16 -6.32
CA THR A 168 0.14 -0.04 -7.19
C THR A 168 1.47 0.57 -6.75
N THR A 169 1.65 0.76 -5.45
CA THR A 169 2.90 1.31 -4.89
C THR A 169 4.04 0.31 -4.99
N SER A 170 3.78 -0.98 -4.74
CA SER A 170 4.82 -2.02 -4.84
C SER A 170 5.30 -2.19 -6.28
N THR A 171 4.38 -2.15 -7.23
CA THR A 171 4.69 -2.20 -8.67
C THR A 171 5.47 -0.97 -9.10
N THR A 172 5.07 0.23 -8.68
CA THR A 172 5.78 1.47 -8.99
C THR A 172 7.22 1.43 -8.45
N LEU A 173 7.43 1.02 -7.20
CA LEU A 173 8.79 0.91 -6.65
C LEU A 173 9.61 -0.14 -7.37
N ARG A 174 9.04 -1.30 -7.72
CA ARG A 174 9.75 -2.30 -8.51
C ARG A 174 10.20 -1.75 -9.86
N TRP A 175 9.38 -0.96 -10.54
CA TRP A 175 9.79 -0.24 -11.75
C TRP A 175 10.88 0.80 -11.47
N ALA A 176 10.81 1.52 -10.35
CA ALA A 176 11.87 2.44 -9.93
C ALA A 176 13.23 1.72 -9.84
N PHE A 177 13.28 0.55 -9.19
CA PHE A 177 14.51 -0.25 -9.11
C PHE A 177 15.01 -0.68 -10.49
N VAL A 178 14.12 -1.18 -11.35
CA VAL A 178 14.49 -1.58 -12.72
C VAL A 178 15.06 -0.39 -13.49
N TYR A 179 14.37 0.76 -13.50
CA TYR A 179 14.83 1.94 -14.22
C TYR A 179 16.14 2.49 -13.68
N MET A 180 16.37 2.44 -12.36
CA MET A 180 17.64 2.87 -11.76
C MET A 180 18.80 1.94 -12.11
N ILE A 181 18.57 0.62 -12.15
CA ILE A 181 19.58 -0.37 -12.54
C ILE A 181 19.96 -0.21 -14.03
N GLU A 182 18.95 -0.03 -14.90
CA GLU A 182 19.16 0.15 -16.34
C GLU A 182 19.73 1.52 -16.71
N ASN A 183 19.59 2.53 -15.84
CA ASN A 183 20.10 3.89 -16.05
C ASN A 183 21.02 4.35 -14.91
N PRO A 184 22.24 3.79 -14.75
CA PRO A 184 23.13 4.10 -13.63
C PRO A 184 23.50 5.59 -13.52
N GLN A 185 23.54 6.31 -14.65
CA GLN A 185 23.77 7.76 -14.64
C GLN A 185 22.67 8.52 -13.90
N ILE A 186 21.40 8.13 -14.09
CA ILE A 186 20.26 8.75 -13.40
C ILE A 186 20.34 8.45 -11.90
N LEU A 187 20.62 7.19 -11.54
CA LEU A 187 20.82 6.78 -10.15
C LEU A 187 21.91 7.62 -9.46
N ASN A 188 23.07 7.78 -10.11
CA ASN A 188 24.18 8.58 -9.59
C ASN A 188 23.80 10.05 -9.41
N ASN A 189 23.05 10.63 -10.35
CA ASN A 189 22.60 12.02 -10.25
C ASN A 189 21.60 12.22 -9.10
N VAL A 190 20.68 11.28 -8.89
CA VAL A 190 19.74 11.28 -7.75
C VAL A 190 20.51 11.18 -6.44
N GLN A 191 21.46 10.25 -6.33
CA GLN A 191 22.31 10.11 -5.14
C GLN A 191 23.11 11.39 -4.87
N GLN A 192 23.71 11.99 -5.89
CA GLN A 192 24.45 13.26 -5.75
C GLN A 192 23.56 14.41 -5.27
N GLU A 193 22.33 14.53 -5.78
CA GLU A 193 21.39 15.55 -5.31
C GLU A 193 21.06 15.35 -3.83
N ILE A 194 20.74 14.12 -3.43
CA ILE A 194 20.45 13.76 -2.04
C ILE A 194 21.66 14.04 -1.14
N ASP A 195 22.84 13.56 -1.50
CA ASP A 195 24.06 13.74 -0.70
C ASP A 195 24.41 15.23 -0.53
N ASN A 196 24.28 16.03 -1.59
CA ASN A 196 24.50 17.47 -1.53
C ASN A 196 23.50 18.14 -0.59
N TYR A 197 22.22 17.76 -0.66
CA TYR A 197 21.19 18.28 0.22
C TYR A 197 21.48 17.97 1.70
N MET A 198 21.77 16.71 2.02
CA MET A 198 22.04 16.24 3.39
C MET A 198 23.28 16.92 3.99
N ASN A 199 24.35 17.03 3.20
CA ASN A 199 25.60 17.64 3.65
C ASN A 199 25.47 19.16 3.88
N ASN A 200 24.79 19.87 2.96
CA ASN A 200 24.67 21.33 3.03
C ASN A 200 23.73 21.80 4.15
N ASN A 201 22.66 21.07 4.42
CA ASN A 201 21.69 21.43 5.44
C ASN A 201 22.04 20.90 6.83
N LYS A 202 23.21 20.25 6.99
CA LYS A 202 23.63 19.58 8.24
C LYS A 202 22.51 18.72 8.81
N GLN A 203 21.75 18.07 7.94
CA GLN A 203 20.63 17.27 8.38
C GLN A 203 21.20 16.05 9.09
N HIS A 204 21.10 16.04 10.42
CA HIS A 204 21.67 15.00 11.27
C HIS A 204 20.84 13.70 11.25
N ASN A 205 19.73 13.69 10.53
CA ASN A 205 18.84 12.54 10.42
C ASN A 205 19.24 11.70 9.20
N LEU A 206 19.16 10.37 9.31
CA LEU A 206 19.44 9.44 8.21
C LEU A 206 18.39 9.45 7.09
N PHE A 207 17.25 10.13 7.30
CA PHE A 207 16.08 10.05 6.44
C PHE A 207 15.65 11.43 5.92
N ILE A 208 15.19 11.43 4.67
CA ILE A 208 14.54 12.56 4.00
C ILE A 208 13.08 12.63 4.48
N HIS A 209 12.62 13.83 4.80
CA HIS A 209 11.27 14.14 5.25
C HIS A 209 10.48 14.81 4.13
N MET A 210 9.15 14.82 4.22
CA MET A 210 8.28 15.40 3.18
C MET A 210 8.50 16.90 2.95
N GLU A 211 9.02 17.60 3.95
CA GLU A 211 9.38 19.03 3.87
C GLU A 211 10.62 19.26 2.99
N ASP A 212 11.51 18.28 2.91
CA ASP A 212 12.74 18.34 2.12
C ASP A 212 12.48 18.27 0.61
N LYS A 213 11.25 17.89 0.23
CA LYS A 213 10.82 17.67 -1.15
C LYS A 213 11.14 18.84 -2.07
N GLU A 214 11.03 20.08 -1.59
CA GLU A 214 11.28 21.28 -2.40
C GLU A 214 12.75 21.46 -2.80
N TYR A 215 13.67 20.81 -2.09
CA TYR A 215 15.12 20.88 -2.34
C TYR A 215 15.65 19.72 -3.19
N LEU A 216 14.77 18.80 -3.63
CA LEU A 216 15.12 17.60 -4.40
C LEU A 216 14.43 17.56 -5.78
N PRO A 217 14.57 18.59 -6.62
CA PRO A 217 13.84 18.69 -7.89
C PRO A 217 14.19 17.59 -8.90
N TYR A 218 15.45 17.13 -8.97
CA TYR A 218 15.86 16.07 -9.89
C TYR A 218 15.31 14.70 -9.46
N THR A 219 15.35 14.41 -8.15
CA THR A 219 14.75 13.23 -7.54
C THR A 219 13.24 13.19 -7.82
N LEU A 220 12.55 14.32 -7.65
CA LEU A 220 11.12 14.43 -7.99
C LEU A 220 10.84 14.23 -9.48
N ALA A 221 11.63 14.86 -10.36
CA ALA A 221 11.49 14.66 -11.80
C ALA A 221 11.67 13.18 -12.17
N THR A 222 12.62 12.50 -11.53
CA THR A 222 12.86 11.06 -11.73
C THR A 222 11.67 10.22 -11.25
N ILE A 223 11.10 10.51 -10.09
CA ILE A 223 9.88 9.83 -9.60
C ILE A 223 8.71 10.03 -10.58
N PHE A 224 8.52 11.25 -11.09
CA PHE A 224 7.48 11.51 -12.09
C PHE A 224 7.71 10.76 -13.39
N GLU A 225 8.96 10.65 -13.84
CA GLU A 225 9.29 9.89 -15.05
C GLU A 225 9.11 8.38 -14.85
N ILE A 226 9.43 7.85 -13.67
CA ILE A 226 9.12 6.46 -13.29
C ILE A 226 7.62 6.21 -13.38
N HIS A 227 6.80 7.12 -12.85
CA HIS A 227 5.34 7.02 -12.99
C HIS A 227 4.88 7.08 -14.44
N ARG A 228 5.47 7.95 -15.26
CA ARG A 228 5.11 8.11 -16.69
C ARG A 228 5.47 6.87 -17.52
N CYS A 229 6.56 6.19 -17.18
CA CYS A 229 7.05 5.03 -17.91
C CYS A 229 6.51 3.70 -17.36
N GLY A 230 6.22 3.62 -16.07
CA GLY A 230 5.79 2.40 -15.37
C GLY A 230 4.28 2.17 -15.33
N ASN A 231 3.46 3.19 -15.60
CA ASN A 231 1.99 3.13 -15.59
C ASN A 231 1.39 3.42 -16.97
#